data_AF-A0A939IC92-F1
#
_entry.id   AF-A0A939IC92-F1
#
_cell.length_a   1.000
_cell.length_b   1.000
_cell.length_c   1.000
_cell.angle_alpha   90.00
_cell.angle_beta   90.00
_cell.angle_gamma   90.00
#
_symmetry.space_group_name_H-M   'P 1'
#
loop_
_entity.id
_entity.type
_entity.pdbx_description
1 polymer ?
#
loop_
_entity_poly.entity_id
_entity_poly.type
_entity_poly.pdbx_seq_one_letter_code
_entity_poly.pdbx_strand_id
1 'polypeptide(L)'
;MTVPYSLGLHEIAQDTYAYLQPDGSWGLSNAGLIVSGDEALLVDTLFTVPQTRDLLAAVEEALPDVTIGTLVNSHSDGDHWWGNQLLPQAEVVASEAAAADMREDHLHELLAAPGDLPLPRVVQRMRKAFDFVGIAPTLPTRTFSGELELTVGHRAVRLIEAGPAHTHGDVLVHVPDAGVLFTGDLLFVGGHPVIHSGPIGRWIAACDLILGLDVETIVPGHGPVVGRPEVRRFRAYLERVRDHAMRAHRAGQPVLEAARELDLDGLADLADAERLVLNLGAVYRELNGDGTPGELDLMVLLDEYGAPRLAPRPAAEVAGDVLALAGGLESTVRQLFGGGDAGPLEGFPVPNVLATIGHHPDLLAHLAPHLAQLNQGLLPPRVRELAILRTAHRSGSPYEWRHHTRLGALVGLTGPEIARVPAGPDHPDWAEDDRTLLRAVDELHDGNALSTRTWQALVARHREPQVLELLALVGTYRMVAGILNSCRVPVDPWLVEAGA
;
A
#
# COMPACT_ATOMS: atom_id res chain seq x y z
N MET A 1 19.68 11.32 6.30
CA MET A 1 18.57 11.61 7.23
C MET A 1 17.48 10.58 6.96
N THR A 2 16.83 10.02 7.98
CA THR A 2 15.67 9.13 7.76
C THR A 2 14.40 9.97 7.75
N VAL A 3 13.74 10.04 6.59
CA VAL A 3 12.47 10.78 6.43
C VAL A 3 11.33 9.85 6.87
N PRO A 4 10.45 10.28 7.79
CA PRO A 4 9.31 9.46 8.20
C PRO A 4 8.33 9.29 7.04
N TYR A 5 7.82 8.07 6.83
CA TYR A 5 6.77 7.85 5.83
C TYR A 5 5.40 8.16 6.42
N SER A 6 5.10 9.45 6.53
CA SER A 6 3.82 9.98 7.01
C SER A 6 3.26 10.97 5.99
N LEU A 7 1.92 11.09 5.93
CA LEU A 7 1.25 12.04 5.05
C LEU A 7 1.76 13.48 5.28
N GLY A 8 2.10 14.18 4.19
CA GLY A 8 2.45 15.60 4.23
C GLY A 8 3.77 15.93 3.51
N LEU A 9 4.16 17.20 3.60
CA LEU A 9 5.39 17.74 3.00
C LEU A 9 6.59 17.55 3.94
N HIS A 10 7.67 16.96 3.42
CA HIS A 10 8.90 16.69 4.15
C HIS A 10 10.10 17.28 3.43
N GLU A 11 10.93 18.04 4.15
CA GLU A 11 12.23 18.44 3.61
C GLU A 11 13.18 17.23 3.60
N ILE A 12 13.69 16.88 2.41
CA ILE A 12 14.52 15.68 2.19
C ILE A 12 15.98 16.04 1.90
N ALA A 13 16.22 17.25 1.44
CA ALA A 13 17.50 17.91 1.27
C ALA A 13 17.27 19.42 1.29
N GLN A 14 18.34 20.22 1.36
CA GLN A 14 18.23 21.67 1.41
C GLN A 14 17.35 22.19 0.25
N ASP A 15 16.28 22.91 0.60
CA ASP A 15 15.34 23.50 -0.35
C ASP A 15 14.74 22.47 -1.34
N THR A 16 14.61 21.21 -0.92
CA THR A 16 14.04 20.12 -1.74
C THR A 16 13.18 19.24 -0.85
N TYR A 17 11.94 19.03 -1.29
CA TYR A 17 10.88 18.44 -0.48
C TYR A 17 10.20 17.29 -1.23
N ALA A 18 9.67 16.33 -0.48
CA ALA A 18 8.77 15.31 -0.96
C ALA A 18 7.44 15.41 -0.21
N TYR A 19 6.33 15.39 -0.94
CA TYR A 19 5.00 15.19 -0.39
C TYR A 19 4.67 13.71 -0.43
N LEU A 20 4.53 13.09 0.74
CA LEU A 20 4.41 11.63 0.87
C LEU A 20 2.96 11.23 1.14
N GLN A 21 2.50 10.12 0.55
CA GLN A 21 1.16 9.57 0.78
C GLN A 21 1.22 8.09 1.19
N PRO A 22 1.29 7.76 2.49
CA PRO A 22 1.14 6.38 2.95
C PRO A 22 -0.28 5.85 2.71
N ASP A 23 -0.46 4.57 2.39
CA ASP A 23 0.55 3.50 2.37
C ASP A 23 1.24 3.30 1.00
N GLY A 24 0.98 4.16 0.02
CA GLY A 24 1.58 4.06 -1.31
C GLY A 24 0.89 3.05 -2.23
N SER A 25 -0.30 2.57 -1.86
CA SER A 25 -1.13 1.74 -2.74
C SER A 25 -1.76 2.57 -3.87
N TRP A 26 -2.70 1.99 -4.60
CA TRP A 26 -3.43 2.58 -5.72
C TRP A 26 -3.86 4.04 -5.48
N GLY A 27 -3.39 4.98 -6.32
CA GLY A 27 -3.78 6.40 -6.26
C GLY A 27 -3.13 7.22 -5.16
N LEU A 28 -2.20 6.63 -4.39
CA LEU A 28 -1.45 7.28 -3.31
C LEU A 28 0.01 7.49 -3.74
N SER A 29 0.20 8.31 -4.77
CA SER A 29 1.51 8.68 -5.30
C SER A 29 2.21 9.74 -4.43
N ASN A 30 3.52 9.87 -4.57
CA ASN A 30 4.29 10.98 -4.00
C ASN A 30 4.42 12.11 -5.02
N ALA A 31 4.61 13.33 -4.51
CA ALA A 31 5.00 14.49 -5.32
C ALA A 31 6.30 15.11 -4.79
N GLY A 32 6.94 15.95 -5.60
CA GLY A 32 8.19 16.63 -5.26
C GLY A 32 8.09 18.15 -5.38
N LEU A 33 8.86 18.89 -4.57
CA LEU A 33 9.00 20.33 -4.69
C LEU A 33 10.48 20.73 -4.62
N ILE A 34 10.95 21.47 -5.61
CA ILE A 34 12.33 21.96 -5.71
C ILE A 34 12.28 23.48 -5.67
N VAL A 35 12.98 24.08 -4.70
CA VAL A 35 12.90 25.52 -4.41
C VAL A 35 14.25 26.19 -4.63
N SER A 36 14.21 27.43 -5.10
CA SER A 36 15.37 28.32 -5.19
C SER A 36 14.91 29.77 -5.02
N GLY A 37 15.08 30.33 -3.82
CA GLY A 37 14.59 31.67 -3.52
C GLY A 37 13.06 31.66 -3.43
N ASP A 38 12.40 32.54 -4.19
CA ASP A 38 10.94 32.63 -4.33
C ASP A 38 10.40 31.79 -5.52
N GLU A 39 11.26 31.09 -6.25
CA GLU A 39 10.87 30.23 -7.37
C GLU A 39 10.84 28.75 -6.98
N ALA A 40 9.85 28.01 -7.51
CA ALA A 40 9.80 26.56 -7.36
C ALA A 40 9.33 25.81 -8.62
N LEU A 41 9.78 24.55 -8.69
CA LEU A 41 9.30 23.53 -9.60
C LEU A 41 8.60 22.43 -8.80
N LEU A 42 7.38 22.10 -9.19
CA LEU A 42 6.63 20.97 -8.66
C LEU A 42 6.82 19.74 -9.57
N VAL A 43 6.95 18.55 -8.97
CA VAL A 43 6.99 17.26 -9.65
C VAL A 43 5.72 16.51 -9.28
N ASP A 44 4.89 16.24 -10.29
CA ASP A 44 3.59 15.56 -10.21
C ASP A 44 2.51 16.27 -9.38
N THR A 45 1.24 15.96 -9.65
CA THR A 45 0.07 16.64 -9.05
C THR A 45 -0.95 15.71 -8.41
N LEU A 46 -0.56 14.47 -8.08
CA LEU A 46 -1.42 13.51 -7.38
C LEU A 46 -2.69 13.14 -8.19
N PHE A 47 -3.57 12.32 -7.59
CA PHE A 47 -4.67 11.65 -8.29
C PHE A 47 -5.96 12.42 -8.39
N THR A 48 -6.26 13.25 -7.40
CA THR A 48 -7.55 13.93 -7.33
C THR A 48 -7.38 15.42 -7.03
N VAL A 49 -8.38 16.20 -7.41
CA VAL A 49 -8.42 17.64 -7.10
C VAL A 49 -8.29 17.90 -5.59
N PRO A 50 -8.99 17.17 -4.69
CA PRO A 50 -8.77 17.32 -3.25
C PRO A 50 -7.33 17.02 -2.80
N GLN A 51 -6.72 15.90 -3.22
CA GLN A 51 -5.34 15.57 -2.85
C GLN A 51 -4.36 16.65 -3.33
N THR A 52 -4.55 17.15 -4.55
CA THR A 52 -3.71 18.22 -5.10
C THR A 52 -3.86 19.51 -4.29
N ARG A 53 -5.07 19.85 -3.83
CA ARG A 53 -5.28 21.03 -2.96
C ARG A 53 -4.57 20.87 -1.62
N ASP A 54 -4.62 19.68 -1.02
CA ASP A 54 -3.94 19.42 0.24
C ASP A 54 -2.42 19.56 0.09
N LEU A 55 -1.85 19.05 -1.01
CA LEU A 55 -0.45 19.29 -1.38
C LEU A 55 -0.14 20.78 -1.49
N LEU A 56 -0.90 21.53 -2.29
CA LEU A 56 -0.64 22.96 -2.49
C LEU A 56 -0.81 23.77 -1.20
N ALA A 57 -1.78 23.43 -0.36
CA ALA A 57 -1.96 24.05 0.95
C ALA A 57 -0.78 23.77 1.89
N ALA A 58 -0.26 22.54 1.89
CA ALA A 58 0.93 22.19 2.69
C ALA A 58 2.17 22.96 2.22
N VAL A 59 2.30 23.19 0.91
CA VAL A 59 3.37 24.03 0.33
C VAL A 59 3.19 25.50 0.74
N GLU A 60 1.98 26.07 0.61
CA GLU A 60 1.69 27.46 1.01
C GLU A 60 1.93 27.70 2.51
N GLU A 61 1.56 26.75 3.36
CA GLU A 61 1.79 26.82 4.81
C GLU A 61 3.27 26.79 5.16
N ALA A 62 4.04 25.90 4.53
CA ALA A 62 5.46 25.75 4.81
C ALA A 62 6.32 26.85 4.17
N LEU A 63 5.93 27.33 3.00
CA LEU A 63 6.73 28.17 2.09
C LEU A 63 5.87 29.27 1.44
N PRO A 64 5.34 30.24 2.21
CA PRO A 64 4.34 31.20 1.75
C PRO A 64 4.84 32.19 0.68
N ASP A 65 6.16 32.39 0.57
CA ASP A 65 6.77 33.31 -0.38
C ASP A 65 7.16 32.62 -1.72
N VAL A 66 6.96 31.31 -1.82
CA VAL A 66 7.36 30.52 -3.00
C VAL A 66 6.26 30.51 -4.07
N THR A 67 6.66 30.77 -5.31
CA THR A 67 5.81 30.67 -6.50
C THR A 67 6.19 29.44 -7.33
N ILE A 68 5.24 28.53 -7.50
CA ILE A 68 5.38 27.37 -8.41
C ILE A 68 5.21 27.88 -9.85
N GLY A 69 6.33 28.07 -10.55
CA GLY A 69 6.37 28.53 -11.94
C GLY A 69 6.48 27.42 -12.97
N THR A 70 6.94 26.24 -12.56
CA THR A 70 7.11 25.07 -13.42
C THR A 70 6.50 23.84 -12.75
N LEU A 71 5.82 23.03 -13.55
CA LEU A 71 5.32 21.71 -13.16
C LEU A 71 5.88 20.68 -14.12
N VAL A 72 6.48 19.62 -13.60
CA VAL A 72 6.94 18.47 -14.38
C VAL A 72 6.07 17.28 -14.05
N ASN A 73 5.50 16.63 -15.07
CA ASN A 73 4.85 15.33 -14.92
C ASN A 73 5.86 14.23 -15.27
N SER A 74 6.05 13.28 -14.35
CA SER A 74 7.00 12.19 -14.50
C SER A 74 6.54 11.15 -15.53
N HIS A 75 5.23 10.94 -15.68
CA HIS A 75 4.62 10.04 -16.66
C HIS A 75 3.11 10.32 -16.80
N SER A 76 2.37 9.47 -17.51
CA SER A 76 0.98 9.68 -17.90
C SER A 76 -0.10 9.12 -16.97
N ASP A 77 0.27 8.43 -15.89
CA ASP A 77 -0.74 7.86 -14.98
C ASP A 77 -1.46 8.95 -14.20
N GLY A 78 -2.77 8.79 -14.04
CA GLY A 78 -3.66 9.83 -13.53
C GLY A 78 -3.24 10.38 -12.17
N ASP A 79 -2.65 9.56 -11.31
CA ASP A 79 -2.09 9.94 -10.01
C ASP A 79 -0.83 10.77 -10.04
N HIS A 80 -0.39 11.18 -11.23
CA HIS A 80 0.77 12.06 -11.39
C HIS A 80 0.44 13.38 -12.10
N TRP A 81 -0.75 13.53 -12.71
CA TRP A 81 -1.04 14.71 -13.52
C TRP A 81 -2.49 15.21 -13.52
N TRP A 82 -3.47 14.48 -12.98
CA TRP A 82 -4.87 14.95 -13.02
C TRP A 82 -5.10 16.23 -12.20
N GLY A 83 -4.22 16.51 -11.23
CA GLY A 83 -4.21 17.77 -10.48
C GLY A 83 -3.70 19.00 -11.23
N ASN A 84 -3.13 18.84 -12.45
CA ASN A 84 -2.49 19.92 -13.21
C ASN A 84 -3.35 21.19 -13.34
N GLN A 85 -4.68 21.03 -13.40
CA GLN A 85 -5.64 22.13 -13.51
C GLN A 85 -5.55 23.18 -12.38
N LEU A 86 -4.96 22.84 -11.24
CA LEU A 86 -4.82 23.76 -10.10
C LEU A 86 -3.60 24.69 -10.21
N LEU A 87 -2.78 24.54 -11.25
CA LEU A 87 -1.60 25.37 -11.51
C LEU A 87 -1.67 26.05 -12.89
N PRO A 88 -2.72 26.83 -13.20
CA PRO A 88 -2.94 27.41 -14.53
C PRO A 88 -1.85 28.39 -14.99
N GLN A 89 -1.04 28.90 -14.05
CA GLN A 89 0.07 29.82 -14.32
C GLN A 89 1.40 29.11 -14.63
N ALA A 90 1.54 27.83 -14.30
CA ALA A 90 2.81 27.12 -14.44
C ALA A 90 3.06 26.67 -15.89
N GLU A 91 4.31 26.68 -16.33
CA GLU A 91 4.72 25.90 -17.51
C GLU A 91 4.66 24.41 -17.14
N VAL A 92 3.84 23.64 -17.84
CA VAL A 92 3.69 22.20 -17.60
C VAL A 92 4.55 21.43 -18.60
N VAL A 93 5.51 20.67 -18.09
CA VAL A 93 6.54 19.97 -18.87
C VAL A 93 6.36 18.46 -18.72
N ALA A 94 6.35 17.74 -19.85
CA ALA A 94 6.36 16.27 -19.87
C ALA A 94 7.17 15.74 -21.06
N SER A 95 7.47 14.44 -21.09
CA SER A 95 8.03 13.81 -22.30
C SER A 95 7.03 13.88 -23.46
N GLU A 96 7.49 13.85 -24.71
CA GLU A 96 6.63 13.77 -25.88
C GLU A 96 5.73 12.52 -25.84
N ALA A 97 6.29 11.39 -25.36
CA ALA A 97 5.55 10.13 -25.21
C ALA A 97 4.47 10.20 -24.13
N ALA A 98 4.76 10.72 -22.93
CA ALA A 98 3.75 10.87 -21.89
C ALA A 98 2.66 11.86 -22.31
N ALA A 99 3.03 12.98 -22.95
CA ALA A 99 2.06 13.93 -23.46
C ALA A 99 1.17 13.34 -24.57
N ALA A 100 1.64 12.33 -25.31
CA ALA A 100 0.80 11.58 -26.26
C ALA A 100 -0.22 10.71 -25.53
N ASP A 101 0.21 9.93 -24.54
CA ASP A 101 -0.67 9.08 -23.73
C ASP A 101 -1.72 9.91 -22.96
N MET A 102 -1.33 11.06 -22.39
CA MET A 102 -2.23 11.98 -21.68
C MET A 102 -3.36 12.54 -22.56
N ARG A 103 -3.16 12.63 -23.89
CA ARG A 103 -4.23 13.11 -24.81
C ARG A 103 -5.31 12.07 -25.05
N GLU A 104 -4.97 10.79 -24.86
CA GLU A 104 -5.86 9.65 -25.06
C GLU A 104 -6.46 9.15 -23.73
N ASP A 105 -6.07 9.75 -22.60
CA ASP A 105 -6.55 9.36 -21.28
C ASP A 105 -7.96 9.90 -20.99
N HIS A 106 -8.89 8.96 -20.89
CA HIS A 106 -10.28 9.19 -20.50
C HIS A 106 -10.68 8.42 -19.23
N LEU A 107 -9.71 7.87 -18.48
CA LEU A 107 -9.99 7.02 -17.32
C LEU A 107 -10.68 7.80 -16.20
N HIS A 108 -10.32 9.07 -15.99
CA HIS A 108 -10.98 9.97 -15.03
C HIS A 108 -12.49 10.10 -15.30
N GLU A 109 -12.92 10.15 -16.56
CA GLU A 109 -14.34 10.20 -16.93
C GLU A 109 -15.06 8.92 -16.52
N LEU A 110 -14.43 7.76 -16.78
CA LEU A 110 -14.96 6.46 -16.38
C LEU A 110 -15.03 6.32 -14.85
N LEU A 111 -14.07 6.87 -14.12
CA LEU A 111 -14.04 6.86 -12.66
C LEU A 111 -15.06 7.81 -12.04
N ALA A 112 -15.33 8.96 -12.67
CA ALA A 112 -16.32 9.93 -12.21
C ALA A 112 -17.77 9.62 -12.66
N ALA A 113 -17.96 8.77 -13.67
CA ALA A 113 -19.27 8.49 -14.25
C ALA A 113 -20.28 7.99 -13.20
N PRO A 114 -21.51 8.54 -13.11
CA PRO A 114 -22.47 8.11 -12.10
C PRO A 114 -23.05 6.70 -12.38
N GLY A 115 -23.47 6.01 -11.32
CA GLY A 115 -24.17 4.73 -11.40
C GLY A 115 -23.28 3.48 -11.29
N ASP A 116 -23.93 2.32 -11.26
CA ASP A 116 -23.26 1.01 -11.18
C ASP A 116 -22.82 0.56 -12.58
N LEU A 117 -21.54 0.79 -12.89
CA LEU A 117 -20.90 0.25 -14.09
C LEU A 117 -20.30 -1.14 -13.80
N PRO A 118 -20.34 -2.09 -14.75
CA PRO A 118 -19.73 -3.41 -14.59
C PRO A 118 -18.20 -3.34 -14.72
N LEU A 119 -17.56 -2.67 -13.76
CA LEU A 119 -16.11 -2.45 -13.70
C LEU A 119 -15.42 -3.52 -12.83
N PRO A 120 -14.12 -3.79 -13.05
CA PRO A 120 -13.33 -4.61 -12.14
C PRO A 120 -13.40 -4.08 -10.69
N ARG A 121 -13.39 -4.94 -9.67
CA ARG A 121 -13.60 -4.47 -8.27
C ARG A 121 -12.48 -3.55 -7.79
N VAL A 122 -11.27 -3.64 -8.33
CA VAL A 122 -10.19 -2.67 -8.03
C VAL A 122 -10.61 -1.25 -8.42
N VAL A 123 -11.21 -1.09 -9.59
CA VAL A 123 -11.73 0.19 -10.09
C VAL A 123 -12.91 0.64 -9.24
N GLN A 124 -13.81 -0.27 -8.86
CA GLN A 124 -14.91 0.06 -7.93
C GLN A 124 -14.38 0.50 -6.56
N ARG A 125 -13.29 -0.11 -6.06
CA ARG A 125 -12.65 0.28 -4.80
C ARG A 125 -12.05 1.68 -4.90
N MET A 126 -11.32 1.99 -5.98
CA MET A 126 -10.80 3.34 -6.23
C MET A 126 -11.92 4.37 -6.23
N ARG A 127 -13.01 4.11 -6.95
CA ARG A 127 -14.19 5.00 -7.02
C ARG A 127 -14.88 5.25 -5.68
N LYS A 128 -14.69 4.36 -4.69
CA LYS A 128 -15.18 4.55 -3.32
C LYS A 128 -14.18 5.28 -2.44
N ALA A 129 -12.89 5.11 -2.70
CA ALA A 129 -11.81 5.68 -1.89
C ALA A 129 -11.47 7.12 -2.27
N PHE A 130 -11.72 7.51 -3.53
CA PHE A 130 -11.29 8.78 -4.09
C PHE A 130 -12.44 9.55 -4.73
N ASP A 131 -12.35 10.88 -4.67
CA ASP A 131 -13.27 11.79 -5.35
C ASP A 131 -12.70 12.22 -6.72
N PHE A 132 -13.23 11.63 -7.78
CA PHE A 132 -12.85 11.94 -9.17
C PHE A 132 -13.69 13.07 -9.78
N VAL A 133 -14.64 13.65 -9.04
CA VAL A 133 -15.51 14.71 -9.57
C VAL A 133 -14.72 15.99 -9.79
N GLY A 134 -14.95 16.62 -10.96
CA GLY A 134 -14.37 17.93 -11.28
C GLY A 134 -12.93 17.89 -11.79
N ILE A 135 -12.38 16.69 -12.02
CA ILE A 135 -11.14 16.51 -12.77
C ILE A 135 -11.36 17.00 -14.21
N ALA A 136 -10.56 17.97 -14.61
CA ALA A 136 -10.49 18.54 -15.94
C ALA A 136 -9.01 18.48 -16.37
N PRO A 137 -8.55 17.37 -16.96
CA PRO A 137 -7.13 17.16 -17.20
C PRO A 137 -6.52 18.28 -18.04
N THR A 138 -5.39 18.80 -17.58
CA THR A 138 -4.69 19.94 -18.20
C THR A 138 -3.37 19.45 -18.78
N LEU A 139 -3.28 19.47 -20.11
CA LEU A 139 -2.16 18.90 -20.86
C LEU A 139 -0.87 19.71 -20.69
N PRO A 140 0.30 19.06 -20.88
CA PRO A 140 1.59 19.74 -20.95
C PRO A 140 1.62 20.88 -21.97
N THR A 141 2.17 22.03 -21.59
CA THR A 141 2.38 23.18 -22.47
C THR A 141 3.74 23.14 -23.17
N ARG A 142 4.67 22.33 -22.65
CA ARG A 142 5.98 22.06 -23.23
C ARG A 142 6.29 20.56 -23.18
N THR A 143 6.86 20.05 -24.27
CA THR A 143 7.30 18.65 -24.35
C THR A 143 8.79 18.55 -24.68
N PHE A 144 9.40 17.41 -24.37
CA PHE A 144 10.78 17.11 -24.72
C PHE A 144 10.98 15.61 -25.00
N SER A 145 12.10 15.26 -25.62
CA SER A 145 12.55 13.88 -25.83
C SER A 145 14.03 13.78 -25.44
N GLY A 146 14.43 12.66 -24.84
CA GLY A 146 15.79 12.45 -24.33
C GLY A 146 16.06 13.17 -23.01
N GLU A 147 16.88 14.21 -23.02
CA GLU A 147 17.22 14.98 -21.82
C GLU A 147 16.84 16.46 -21.97
N LEU A 148 16.38 17.06 -20.88
CA LEU A 148 16.13 18.49 -20.80
C LEU A 148 16.66 19.06 -19.48
N GLU A 149 17.44 20.13 -19.56
CA GLU A 149 17.82 20.91 -18.38
C GLU A 149 16.85 22.08 -18.20
N LEU A 150 16.33 22.21 -16.99
CA LEU A 150 15.51 23.30 -16.52
C LEU A 150 16.27 24.09 -15.46
N THR A 151 15.86 25.32 -15.22
CA THR A 151 16.41 26.18 -14.17
C THR A 151 15.27 26.67 -13.28
N VAL A 152 15.45 26.54 -11.97
CA VAL A 152 14.56 27.10 -10.93
C VAL A 152 15.39 28.13 -10.19
N GLY A 153 15.14 29.43 -10.38
CA GLY A 153 16.03 30.50 -9.93
C GLY A 153 17.49 30.29 -10.37
N HIS A 154 18.34 29.79 -9.47
CA HIS A 154 19.76 29.49 -9.76
C HIS A 154 20.11 27.99 -9.76
N ARG A 155 19.13 27.11 -9.52
CA ARG A 155 19.33 25.66 -9.42
C ARG A 155 19.03 24.97 -10.75
N ALA A 156 19.90 24.04 -11.14
CA ALA A 156 19.71 23.21 -12.33
C ALA A 156 18.90 21.96 -11.97
N VAL A 157 17.88 21.65 -12.77
CA VAL A 157 17.07 20.44 -12.67
C VAL A 157 17.16 19.69 -14.00
N ARG A 158 17.58 18.43 -13.98
CA ARG A 158 17.74 17.61 -15.18
C ARG A 158 16.60 16.62 -15.30
N LEU A 159 15.86 16.71 -16.40
CA LEU A 159 14.86 15.73 -16.81
C LEU A 159 15.52 14.70 -17.71
N ILE A 160 15.36 13.42 -17.39
CA ILE A 160 15.95 12.30 -18.13
C ILE A 160 14.84 11.33 -18.51
N GLU A 161 14.50 11.25 -19.79
CA GLU A 161 13.55 10.27 -20.30
C GLU A 161 14.17 8.86 -20.23
N ALA A 162 13.56 8.01 -19.41
CA ALA A 162 13.95 6.62 -19.20
C ALA A 162 12.90 5.62 -19.72
N GLY A 163 11.76 6.13 -20.21
CA GLY A 163 10.72 5.34 -20.87
C GLY A 163 11.12 4.82 -22.26
N PRO A 164 10.33 3.89 -22.83
CA PRO A 164 9.18 3.23 -22.22
C PRO A 164 9.64 2.17 -21.18
N ALA A 165 8.98 2.15 -20.03
CA ALA A 165 9.21 1.20 -18.95
C ALA A 165 7.91 0.94 -18.16
N HIS A 166 7.52 1.86 -17.28
CA HIS A 166 6.24 1.76 -16.58
C HIS A 166 5.11 2.19 -17.53
N THR A 167 5.22 3.39 -18.10
CA THR A 167 4.42 3.91 -19.23
C THR A 167 5.25 4.01 -20.52
N HIS A 168 4.74 4.65 -21.56
CA HIS A 168 5.55 4.93 -22.75
C HIS A 168 6.58 6.05 -22.54
N GLY A 169 6.35 6.95 -21.57
CA GLY A 169 7.05 8.22 -21.46
C GLY A 169 7.55 8.55 -20.06
N ASP A 170 8.24 7.62 -19.40
CA ASP A 170 8.72 7.82 -18.03
C ASP A 170 9.94 8.76 -17.94
N VAL A 171 9.90 9.70 -17.00
CA VAL A 171 10.92 10.74 -16.79
C VAL A 171 11.43 10.71 -15.35
N LEU A 172 12.75 10.71 -15.21
CA LEU A 172 13.44 10.99 -13.95
C LEU A 172 13.68 12.50 -13.80
N VAL A 173 13.44 13.04 -12.60
CA VAL A 173 13.75 14.43 -12.24
C VAL A 173 14.94 14.45 -11.29
N HIS A 174 16.12 14.81 -11.79
CA HIS A 174 17.37 14.81 -11.05
C HIS A 174 17.76 16.23 -10.62
N VAL A 175 18.09 16.38 -9.34
CA VAL A 175 18.51 17.63 -8.70
C VAL A 175 19.96 17.47 -8.21
N PRO A 176 20.96 17.76 -9.06
CA PRO A 176 22.32 17.32 -8.82
C PRO A 176 22.99 17.94 -7.59
N ASP A 177 22.68 19.22 -7.29
CA ASP A 177 23.27 19.92 -6.15
C ASP A 177 22.79 19.37 -4.80
N ALA A 178 21.57 18.82 -4.76
CA ALA A 178 20.99 18.18 -3.59
C ALA A 178 21.23 16.66 -3.54
N GLY A 179 21.74 16.04 -4.61
CA GLY A 179 21.86 14.58 -4.71
C GLY A 179 20.51 13.86 -4.61
N VAL A 180 19.44 14.49 -5.12
CA VAL A 180 18.05 14.00 -5.06
C VAL A 180 17.55 13.56 -6.43
N LEU A 181 16.79 12.47 -6.46
CA LEU A 181 16.10 11.97 -7.65
C LEU A 181 14.63 11.69 -7.35
N PHE A 182 13.72 12.27 -8.13
CA PHE A 182 12.32 11.84 -8.19
C PHE A 182 12.17 10.90 -9.39
N THR A 183 11.63 9.71 -9.16
CA THR A 183 11.61 8.67 -10.21
C THR A 183 10.26 8.52 -10.89
N GLY A 184 9.21 9.15 -10.36
CA GLY A 184 7.85 8.68 -10.61
C GLY A 184 7.77 7.18 -10.38
N ASP A 185 6.94 6.53 -11.19
CA ASP A 185 6.66 5.10 -11.06
C ASP A 185 7.74 4.18 -11.63
N LEU A 186 8.91 4.72 -12.00
CA LEU A 186 10.10 3.90 -12.27
C LEU A 186 10.65 3.21 -11.00
N LEU A 187 10.17 3.58 -9.81
CA LEU A 187 10.46 2.89 -8.55
C LEU A 187 9.19 2.82 -7.70
N PHE A 188 8.84 1.60 -7.27
CA PHE A 188 7.85 1.34 -6.22
C PHE A 188 8.54 0.76 -5.00
N VAL A 189 8.12 1.19 -3.81
CA VAL A 189 8.63 0.64 -2.54
C VAL A 189 7.47 0.26 -1.63
N GLY A 190 7.42 -1.01 -1.23
CA GLY A 190 6.39 -1.55 -0.32
C GLY A 190 5.19 -2.19 -1.03
N GLY A 191 5.04 -1.99 -2.34
CA GLY A 191 4.01 -2.63 -3.16
C GLY A 191 4.55 -3.26 -4.43
N HIS A 192 3.80 -4.20 -5.02
CA HIS A 192 4.06 -4.66 -6.38
C HIS A 192 3.81 -3.50 -7.37
N PRO A 193 4.72 -3.24 -8.34
CA PRO A 193 4.52 -2.20 -9.35
C PRO A 193 3.47 -2.62 -10.38
N VAL A 194 3.18 -1.73 -11.34
CA VAL A 194 2.38 -2.05 -12.53
C VAL A 194 3.21 -1.81 -13.79
N ILE A 195 3.21 -2.76 -14.72
CA ILE A 195 3.81 -2.59 -16.05
C ILE A 195 2.68 -2.36 -17.06
N HIS A 196 2.45 -1.11 -17.45
CA HIS A 196 1.49 -0.77 -18.51
C HIS A 196 2.11 -1.07 -19.87
N SER A 197 3.22 -0.39 -20.18
CA SER A 197 3.84 -0.42 -21.51
C SER A 197 4.99 -1.43 -21.62
N GLY A 198 5.92 -1.43 -20.67
CA GLY A 198 7.17 -2.18 -20.80
C GLY A 198 8.03 -1.68 -21.98
N PRO A 199 8.99 -2.47 -22.48
CA PRO A 199 9.28 -3.82 -22.05
C PRO A 199 10.01 -3.86 -20.70
N ILE A 200 9.80 -4.90 -19.91
CA ILE A 200 10.42 -5.06 -18.58
C ILE A 200 11.95 -4.95 -18.61
N GLY A 201 12.58 -5.32 -19.73
CA GLY A 201 14.03 -5.17 -19.93
C GLY A 201 14.50 -3.71 -19.93
N ARG A 202 13.69 -2.77 -20.44
CA ARG A 202 14.00 -1.34 -20.41
C ARG A 202 13.81 -0.76 -19.01
N TRP A 203 12.84 -1.26 -18.24
CA TRP A 203 12.70 -0.87 -16.84
C TRP A 203 13.88 -1.35 -15.98
N ILE A 204 14.40 -2.55 -16.23
CA ILE A 204 15.66 -3.01 -15.61
C ILE A 204 16.82 -2.06 -15.97
N ALA A 205 16.91 -1.63 -17.23
CA ALA A 205 17.92 -0.65 -17.65
C ALA A 205 17.72 0.74 -17.01
N ALA A 206 16.48 1.17 -16.78
CA ALA A 206 16.18 2.38 -16.02
C ALA A 206 16.67 2.28 -14.57
N CYS A 207 16.55 1.12 -13.93
CA CYS A 207 17.16 0.87 -12.61
C CYS A 207 18.68 1.00 -12.67
N ASP A 208 19.33 0.47 -13.72
CA ASP A 208 20.78 0.59 -13.92
C ASP A 208 21.20 2.06 -14.15
N LEU A 209 20.40 2.84 -14.87
CA LEU A 209 20.59 4.28 -15.04
C LEU A 209 20.52 5.01 -13.69
N ILE A 210 19.47 4.77 -12.89
CA ILE A 210 19.31 5.34 -11.55
C ILE A 210 20.52 4.99 -10.67
N LEU A 211 20.97 3.74 -10.70
CA LEU A 211 22.14 3.29 -9.95
C LEU A 211 23.45 3.88 -10.47
N GLY A 212 23.49 4.43 -11.68
CA GLY A 212 24.65 5.12 -12.26
C GLY A 212 24.73 6.60 -11.90
N LEU A 213 23.63 7.20 -11.41
CA LEU A 213 23.59 8.61 -11.01
C LEU A 213 24.25 8.82 -9.64
N ASP A 214 24.78 10.03 -9.43
CA ASP A 214 25.34 10.47 -8.16
C ASP A 214 24.22 11.01 -7.26
N VAL A 215 23.41 10.08 -6.72
CA VAL A 215 22.23 10.39 -5.91
C VAL A 215 22.27 9.60 -4.60
N GLU A 216 21.91 10.29 -3.51
CA GLU A 216 21.83 9.71 -2.17
C GLU A 216 20.38 9.47 -1.76
N THR A 217 19.48 10.38 -2.15
CA THR A 217 18.08 10.41 -1.75
C THR A 217 17.19 10.20 -2.98
N ILE A 218 16.32 9.20 -2.92
CA ILE A 218 15.45 8.82 -4.03
C ILE A 218 14.00 8.82 -3.55
N VAL A 219 13.16 9.57 -4.26
CA VAL A 219 11.72 9.66 -4.01
C VAL A 219 11.00 8.79 -5.06
N PRO A 220 10.47 7.62 -4.68
CA PRO A 220 9.68 6.79 -5.58
C PRO A 220 8.34 7.46 -5.88
N GLY A 221 7.68 7.04 -6.97
CA GLY A 221 6.30 7.42 -7.25
C GLY A 221 5.35 6.88 -6.17
N HIS A 222 5.63 5.70 -5.63
CA HIS A 222 4.91 5.14 -4.48
C HIS A 222 5.85 4.56 -3.42
N GLY A 223 5.59 4.91 -2.15
CA GLY A 223 6.33 4.39 -0.99
C GLY A 223 7.21 5.42 -0.28
N PRO A 224 8.05 5.00 0.68
CA PRO A 224 8.92 5.89 1.43
C PRO A 224 10.08 6.45 0.60
N VAL A 225 10.67 7.56 1.07
CA VAL A 225 11.96 8.08 0.58
C VAL A 225 13.07 7.09 0.94
N VAL A 226 13.89 6.73 -0.03
CA VAL A 226 14.83 5.59 0.04
C VAL A 226 16.18 5.93 -0.58
N GLY A 227 17.08 4.95 -0.64
CA GLY A 227 18.35 5.07 -1.34
C GLY A 227 18.58 3.97 -2.36
N ARG A 228 19.85 3.83 -2.75
CA ARG A 228 20.29 2.85 -3.75
C ARG A 228 20.02 1.38 -3.39
N PRO A 229 20.01 0.93 -2.12
CA PRO A 229 19.65 -0.45 -1.79
C PRO A 229 18.25 -0.86 -2.27
N GLU A 230 17.26 0.03 -2.14
CA GLU A 230 15.88 -0.24 -2.56
C GLU A 230 15.76 -0.33 -4.08
N VAL A 231 16.50 0.48 -4.83
CA VAL A 231 16.59 0.35 -6.30
C VAL A 231 17.17 -1.01 -6.72
N ARG A 232 18.19 -1.51 -6.01
CA ARG A 232 18.74 -2.85 -6.29
C ARG A 232 17.73 -3.95 -5.98
N ARG A 233 16.97 -3.81 -4.88
CA ARG A 233 15.90 -4.75 -4.52
C ARG A 233 14.81 -4.77 -5.60
N PHE A 234 14.38 -3.59 -6.05
CA PHE A 234 13.37 -3.43 -7.10
C PHE A 234 13.84 -3.98 -8.46
N ARG A 235 15.09 -3.72 -8.84
CA ARG A 235 15.71 -4.31 -10.04
C ARG A 235 15.70 -5.84 -10.00
N ALA A 236 16.08 -6.42 -8.87
CA ALA A 236 16.07 -7.88 -8.67
C ALA A 236 14.65 -8.46 -8.73
N TYR A 237 13.65 -7.72 -8.24
CA TYR A 237 12.24 -8.06 -8.40
C TYR A 237 11.84 -8.13 -9.88
N LEU A 238 12.18 -7.11 -10.68
CA LEU A 238 11.86 -7.09 -12.12
C LEU A 238 12.53 -8.26 -12.85
N GLU A 239 13.78 -8.60 -12.53
CA GLU A 239 14.47 -9.77 -13.10
C GLU A 239 13.75 -11.07 -12.75
N ARG A 240 13.30 -11.23 -11.50
CA ARG A 240 12.56 -12.42 -11.07
C ARG A 240 11.23 -12.55 -11.79
N VAL A 241 10.47 -11.46 -11.91
CA VAL A 241 9.20 -11.43 -12.65
C VAL A 241 9.44 -11.78 -14.11
N ARG A 242 10.41 -11.14 -14.77
CA ARG A 242 10.79 -11.42 -16.17
C ARG A 242 11.11 -12.90 -16.35
N ASP A 243 12.03 -13.42 -15.56
CA ASP A 243 12.54 -14.78 -15.73
C ASP A 243 11.46 -15.83 -15.47
N HIS A 244 10.58 -15.58 -14.49
CA HIS A 244 9.43 -16.43 -14.22
C HIS A 244 8.38 -16.38 -15.34
N ALA A 245 7.98 -15.17 -15.75
CA ALA A 245 7.01 -14.98 -16.83
C ALA A 245 7.48 -15.64 -18.14
N MET A 246 8.76 -15.47 -18.50
CA MET A 246 9.33 -16.11 -19.69
C MET A 246 9.31 -17.65 -19.60
N ARG A 247 9.55 -18.23 -18.42
CA ARG A 247 9.47 -19.69 -18.24
C ARG A 247 8.03 -20.20 -18.33
N ALA A 248 7.11 -19.55 -17.63
CA ALA A 248 5.70 -19.91 -17.63
C ALA A 248 5.08 -19.76 -19.04
N HIS A 249 5.42 -18.69 -19.75
CA HIS A 249 4.99 -18.46 -21.13
C HIS A 249 5.47 -19.58 -22.07
N ARG A 250 6.75 -19.95 -22.00
CA ARG A 250 7.30 -21.07 -22.79
C ARG A 250 6.63 -22.41 -22.49
N ALA A 251 6.12 -22.59 -21.27
CA ALA A 251 5.37 -23.77 -20.87
C ALA A 251 3.89 -23.71 -21.31
N GLY A 252 3.43 -22.62 -21.93
CA GLY A 252 2.03 -22.42 -22.32
C GLY A 252 1.11 -22.16 -21.13
N GLN A 253 1.67 -21.76 -19.98
CA GLN A 253 0.90 -21.56 -18.74
C GLN A 253 0.10 -20.24 -18.81
N PRO A 254 -1.20 -20.25 -18.45
CA PRO A 254 -2.01 -19.03 -18.38
C PRO A 254 -1.44 -18.00 -17.38
N VAL A 255 -1.59 -16.71 -17.69
CA VAL A 255 -1.06 -15.58 -16.87
C VAL A 255 -1.51 -15.66 -15.41
N LEU A 256 -2.80 -15.94 -15.17
CA LEU A 256 -3.33 -16.02 -13.80
C LEU A 256 -2.69 -17.15 -12.98
N GLU A 257 -2.47 -18.31 -13.60
CA GLU A 257 -1.78 -19.43 -12.95
C GLU A 257 -0.32 -19.08 -12.68
N ALA A 258 0.36 -18.54 -13.69
CA ALA A 258 1.75 -18.12 -13.57
C ALA A 258 1.93 -17.07 -12.45
N ALA A 259 1.01 -16.12 -12.33
CA ALA A 259 1.07 -15.09 -11.28
C ALA A 259 0.89 -15.70 -9.88
N ARG A 260 0.03 -16.71 -9.72
CA ARG A 260 -0.22 -17.39 -8.44
C ARG A 260 0.92 -18.33 -8.02
N GLU A 261 1.70 -18.81 -8.98
CA GLU A 261 2.83 -19.72 -8.77
C GLU A 261 4.19 -19.00 -8.69
N LEU A 262 4.24 -17.68 -8.90
CA LEU A 262 5.46 -16.92 -8.69
C LEU A 262 5.95 -17.12 -7.25
N ASP A 263 7.22 -17.49 -7.11
CA ASP A 263 7.87 -17.60 -5.81
C ASP A 263 8.05 -16.20 -5.17
N LEU A 264 7.30 -15.97 -4.10
CA LEU A 264 7.27 -14.72 -3.34
C LEU A 264 8.31 -14.70 -2.20
N ASP A 265 9.27 -15.62 -2.15
CA ASP A 265 10.32 -15.56 -1.14
C ASP A 265 11.07 -14.21 -1.19
N GLY A 266 11.10 -13.48 -0.08
CA GLY A 266 11.65 -12.11 0.01
C GLY A 266 10.81 -11.01 -0.67
N LEU A 267 9.61 -11.34 -1.15
CA LEU A 267 8.63 -10.43 -1.76
C LEU A 267 7.25 -10.49 -1.10
N ALA A 268 7.03 -11.44 -0.17
CA ALA A 268 5.76 -11.64 0.50
C ALA A 268 5.34 -10.46 1.40
N ASP A 269 6.26 -9.54 1.68
CA ASP A 269 6.02 -8.27 2.37
C ASP A 269 5.42 -7.18 1.46
N LEU A 270 5.45 -7.34 0.14
CA LEU A 270 4.91 -6.36 -0.80
C LEU A 270 3.38 -6.40 -0.82
N ALA A 271 2.76 -5.22 -0.74
CA ALA A 271 1.32 -5.04 -0.93
C ALA A 271 0.90 -5.22 -2.40
N ASP A 272 -0.41 -5.33 -2.63
CA ASP A 272 -1.04 -5.35 -3.98
C ASP A 272 -0.57 -6.51 -4.88
N ALA A 273 -0.43 -7.71 -4.30
CA ALA A 273 0.03 -8.92 -5.00
C ALA A 273 -0.82 -9.28 -6.24
N GLU A 274 -2.07 -8.83 -6.33
CA GLU A 274 -2.87 -8.99 -7.55
C GLU A 274 -2.22 -8.34 -8.78
N ARG A 275 -1.44 -7.27 -8.62
CA ARG A 275 -0.71 -6.59 -9.72
C ARG A 275 0.27 -7.52 -10.44
N LEU A 276 0.66 -8.65 -9.85
CA LEU A 276 1.44 -9.69 -10.54
C LEU A 276 0.76 -10.19 -11.81
N VAL A 277 -0.58 -10.21 -11.87
CA VAL A 277 -1.30 -10.54 -13.10
C VAL A 277 -1.00 -9.53 -14.21
N LEU A 278 -0.98 -8.23 -13.89
CA LEU A 278 -0.64 -7.17 -14.84
C LEU A 278 0.83 -7.30 -15.27
N ASN A 279 1.73 -7.49 -14.32
CA ASN A 279 3.17 -7.55 -14.57
C ASN A 279 3.56 -8.76 -15.44
N LEU A 280 3.07 -9.96 -15.11
CA LEU A 280 3.32 -11.14 -15.93
C LEU A 280 2.60 -11.02 -17.28
N GLY A 281 1.39 -10.47 -17.29
CA GLY A 281 0.63 -10.25 -18.51
C GLY A 281 1.31 -9.28 -19.47
N ALA A 282 1.97 -8.23 -18.96
CA ALA A 282 2.77 -7.31 -19.76
C ALA A 282 3.95 -8.04 -20.41
N VAL A 283 4.68 -8.87 -19.66
CA VAL A 283 5.77 -9.68 -20.24
C VAL A 283 5.22 -10.68 -21.27
N TYR A 284 4.04 -11.25 -21.05
CA TYR A 284 3.38 -12.10 -22.05
C TYR A 284 3.01 -11.30 -23.30
N ARG A 285 2.56 -10.05 -23.17
CA ARG A 285 2.31 -9.14 -24.30
C ARG A 285 3.57 -8.88 -25.10
N GLU A 286 4.68 -8.59 -24.42
CA GLU A 286 5.99 -8.42 -25.05
C GLU A 286 6.40 -9.64 -25.88
N LEU A 287 6.09 -10.85 -25.39
CA LEU A 287 6.46 -12.12 -26.04
C LEU A 287 5.51 -12.52 -27.18
N ASN A 288 4.22 -12.22 -27.07
CA ASN A 288 3.19 -12.64 -28.04
C ASN A 288 2.92 -11.61 -29.14
N GLY A 289 3.25 -10.34 -28.92
CA GLY A 289 2.88 -9.25 -29.82
C GLY A 289 1.39 -8.91 -29.76
N ASP A 290 0.81 -8.61 -30.92
CA ASP A 290 -0.51 -8.04 -31.18
C ASP A 290 -1.71 -9.00 -31.00
N GLY A 291 -1.54 -10.12 -30.27
CA GLY A 291 -2.56 -11.15 -30.05
C GLY A 291 -2.84 -11.52 -28.58
N THR A 292 -2.40 -10.69 -27.63
CA THR A 292 -2.52 -10.94 -26.18
C THR A 292 -3.68 -10.15 -25.57
N PRO A 293 -4.26 -10.57 -24.42
CA PRO A 293 -5.32 -9.82 -23.76
C PRO A 293 -4.87 -8.40 -23.46
N GLY A 294 -5.76 -7.44 -23.72
CA GLY A 294 -5.53 -6.04 -23.39
C GLY A 294 -5.39 -5.86 -21.88
N GLU A 295 -4.92 -4.71 -21.44
CA GLU A 295 -4.78 -4.45 -20.01
C GLU A 295 -6.11 -4.58 -19.25
N LEU A 296 -7.21 -4.09 -19.83
CA LEU A 296 -8.56 -4.26 -19.26
C LEU A 296 -8.94 -5.73 -19.05
N ASP A 297 -8.56 -6.62 -19.97
CA ASP A 297 -8.81 -8.06 -19.82
C ASP A 297 -8.02 -8.64 -18.65
N LEU A 298 -6.78 -8.19 -18.44
CA LEU A 298 -5.98 -8.59 -17.29
C LEU A 298 -6.51 -8.00 -15.97
N MET A 299 -7.09 -6.79 -16.00
CA MET A 299 -7.70 -6.18 -14.82
C MET A 299 -8.88 -7.02 -14.29
N VAL A 300 -9.62 -7.69 -15.16
CA VAL A 300 -10.68 -8.65 -14.75
C VAL A 300 -10.08 -9.81 -13.95
N LEU A 301 -8.89 -10.29 -14.34
CA LEU A 301 -8.21 -11.38 -13.67
C LEU A 301 -7.63 -11.01 -12.29
N LEU A 302 -7.56 -9.72 -11.93
CA LEU A 302 -7.11 -9.29 -10.59
C LEU A 302 -8.06 -9.78 -9.49
N ASP A 303 -9.36 -9.73 -9.76
CA ASP A 303 -10.37 -10.23 -8.84
C ASP A 303 -10.29 -11.75 -8.70
N GLU A 304 -10.00 -12.43 -9.80
CA GLU A 304 -9.74 -13.87 -9.77
C GLU A 304 -8.47 -14.17 -8.97
N TYR A 305 -7.39 -13.41 -9.14
CA TYR A 305 -6.15 -13.60 -8.38
C TYR A 305 -6.41 -13.59 -6.87
N GLY A 306 -7.11 -12.55 -6.39
CA GLY A 306 -7.46 -12.38 -4.99
C GLY A 306 -8.63 -13.25 -4.51
N ALA A 307 -9.28 -14.01 -5.40
CA ALA A 307 -10.44 -14.81 -5.06
C ALA A 307 -10.14 -15.78 -3.91
N PRO A 308 -11.07 -15.96 -2.96
CA PRO A 308 -10.90 -16.90 -1.86
C PRO A 308 -10.60 -18.29 -2.39
N ARG A 309 -9.55 -18.94 -1.87
CA ARG A 309 -9.33 -20.38 -2.11
C ARG A 309 -10.42 -21.20 -1.45
N LEU A 310 -10.96 -20.67 -0.34
CA LEU A 310 -12.11 -21.21 0.36
C LEU A 310 -13.08 -20.07 0.67
N ALA A 311 -14.16 -19.98 -0.11
CA ALA A 311 -15.18 -18.94 0.07
C ALA A 311 -15.81 -19.02 1.47
N PRO A 312 -16.01 -17.90 2.18
CA PRO A 312 -16.73 -17.91 3.45
C PRO A 312 -18.11 -18.55 3.31
N ARG A 313 -18.52 -19.40 4.27
CA ARG A 313 -19.89 -19.94 4.29
C ARG A 313 -20.91 -18.81 4.46
N PRO A 314 -22.14 -18.94 3.93
CA PRO A 314 -23.19 -17.95 4.15
C PRO A 314 -23.42 -17.71 5.65
N ALA A 315 -23.48 -16.44 6.07
CA ALA A 315 -23.59 -16.08 7.48
C ALA A 315 -24.77 -16.77 8.19
N ALA A 316 -25.90 -16.96 7.50
CA ALA A 316 -27.09 -17.64 8.04
C ALA A 316 -26.83 -19.12 8.38
N GLU A 317 -25.96 -19.80 7.64
CA GLU A 317 -25.62 -21.21 7.88
C GLU A 317 -24.62 -21.37 9.04
N VAL A 318 -23.75 -20.38 9.25
CA VAL A 318 -22.73 -20.39 10.30
C VAL A 318 -23.29 -19.84 11.61
N ALA A 319 -24.23 -18.89 11.55
CA ALA A 319 -24.85 -18.32 12.74
C ALA A 319 -25.50 -19.39 13.62
N GLY A 320 -26.15 -20.40 13.02
CA GLY A 320 -26.71 -21.54 13.74
C GLY A 320 -25.66 -22.36 14.48
N ASP A 321 -24.51 -22.61 13.84
CA ASP A 321 -23.39 -23.33 14.43
C ASP A 321 -22.76 -22.53 15.58
N VAL A 322 -22.54 -21.22 15.39
CA VAL A 322 -22.00 -20.31 16.42
C VAL A 322 -22.96 -20.15 17.61
N LEU A 323 -24.26 -20.05 17.36
CA LEU A 323 -25.30 -19.98 18.39
C LEU A 323 -25.43 -21.31 19.16
N ALA A 324 -25.28 -22.46 18.49
CA ALA A 324 -25.28 -23.77 19.16
C ALA A 324 -24.08 -23.93 20.10
N LEU A 325 -22.92 -23.37 19.74
CA LEU A 325 -21.73 -23.30 20.59
C LEU A 325 -21.91 -22.34 21.77
N ALA A 326 -22.67 -21.26 21.58
CA ALA A 326 -23.09 -20.34 22.64
C ALA A 326 -23.98 -20.99 23.70
N GLY A 327 -24.72 -22.03 23.34
CA GLY A 327 -25.60 -22.78 24.26
C GLY A 327 -24.87 -23.45 25.44
N GLY A 328 -23.55 -23.59 25.39
CA GLY A 328 -22.70 -24.03 26.50
C GLY A 328 -21.91 -22.93 27.22
N LEU A 329 -21.93 -21.69 26.70
CA LEU A 329 -21.18 -20.52 27.20
C LEU A 329 -22.08 -19.27 27.14
N GLU A 330 -23.15 -19.28 27.94
CA GLU A 330 -24.21 -18.27 27.92
C GLU A 330 -23.75 -16.82 28.24
N SER A 331 -22.58 -16.63 28.89
CA SER A 331 -22.05 -15.29 29.20
C SER A 331 -20.97 -14.82 28.22
N THR A 332 -20.06 -15.70 27.82
CA THR A 332 -18.88 -15.35 27.00
C THR A 332 -19.24 -15.09 25.55
N VAL A 333 -20.17 -15.86 24.97
CA VAL A 333 -20.62 -15.64 23.59
C VAL A 333 -21.56 -14.44 23.51
N ARG A 334 -22.48 -14.25 24.48
CA ARG A 334 -23.26 -13.00 24.55
C ARG A 334 -22.36 -11.78 24.62
N GLN A 335 -21.22 -11.82 25.32
CA GLN A 335 -20.31 -10.66 25.42
C GLN A 335 -19.30 -10.49 24.28
N LEU A 336 -18.92 -11.57 23.59
CA LEU A 336 -18.19 -11.51 22.31
C LEU A 336 -18.95 -10.68 21.27
N PHE A 337 -20.26 -10.89 21.24
CA PHE A 337 -21.21 -10.18 20.39
C PHE A 337 -21.90 -9.01 21.13
N GLY A 338 -21.55 -8.83 22.42
CA GLY A 338 -21.93 -7.78 23.36
C GLY A 338 -23.09 -8.03 24.32
N GLY A 339 -22.78 -7.91 25.62
CA GLY A 339 -23.73 -8.09 26.72
C GLY A 339 -24.38 -6.78 27.16
N GLY A 340 -25.55 -6.53 26.59
CA GLY A 340 -26.58 -5.54 26.87
C GLY A 340 -27.70 -5.84 25.86
N ASP A 341 -28.92 -5.35 26.02
CA ASP A 341 -30.00 -5.57 25.03
C ASP A 341 -29.66 -5.07 23.60
N ALA A 342 -28.47 -4.48 23.41
CA ALA A 342 -27.73 -4.53 22.16
C ALA A 342 -26.22 -4.64 22.41
N GLY A 343 -25.59 -5.65 21.79
CA GLY A 343 -24.15 -5.83 21.81
C GLY A 343 -23.42 -5.14 20.63
N PRO A 344 -22.08 -4.92 20.64
CA PRO A 344 -21.39 -4.22 19.54
C PRO A 344 -21.47 -4.93 18.18
N LEU A 345 -21.95 -6.18 18.14
CA LEU A 345 -22.23 -6.93 16.91
C LEU A 345 -23.72 -7.22 16.70
N GLU A 346 -24.61 -6.74 17.57
CA GLU A 346 -26.05 -6.85 17.31
C GLU A 346 -26.40 -5.97 16.10
N GLY A 347 -26.71 -6.62 14.99
CA GLY A 347 -26.90 -5.98 13.67
C GLY A 347 -25.75 -6.18 12.68
N PHE A 348 -24.62 -6.77 13.07
CA PHE A 348 -23.48 -7.04 12.17
C PHE A 348 -23.41 -8.53 11.76
N PRO A 349 -23.11 -8.85 10.48
CA PRO A 349 -23.09 -10.23 9.99
C PRO A 349 -21.87 -11.00 10.52
N VAL A 350 -21.96 -12.34 10.49
CA VAL A 350 -20.88 -13.26 10.91
C VAL A 350 -19.57 -12.88 10.20
N PRO A 351 -18.46 -12.60 10.93
CA PRO A 351 -17.18 -12.26 10.32
C PRO A 351 -16.69 -13.35 9.37
N ASN A 352 -16.13 -12.94 8.23
CA ASN A 352 -15.65 -13.86 7.19
C ASN A 352 -14.62 -14.87 7.72
N VAL A 353 -13.80 -14.52 8.72
CA VAL A 353 -12.88 -15.46 9.36
C VAL A 353 -13.61 -16.66 9.99
N LEU A 354 -14.70 -16.42 10.73
CA LEU A 354 -15.50 -17.47 11.34
C LEU A 354 -16.28 -18.24 10.29
N ALA A 355 -16.77 -17.55 9.26
CA ALA A 355 -17.48 -18.18 8.16
C ALA A 355 -16.58 -19.10 7.31
N THR A 356 -15.30 -18.76 7.14
CA THR A 356 -14.32 -19.63 6.50
C THR A 356 -13.95 -20.81 7.39
N ILE A 357 -13.66 -20.58 8.69
CA ILE A 357 -13.37 -21.68 9.64
C ILE A 357 -14.57 -22.61 9.77
N GLY A 358 -15.79 -22.10 9.62
CA GLY A 358 -17.05 -22.85 9.68
C GLY A 358 -17.17 -23.97 8.65
N HIS A 359 -16.32 -24.04 7.63
CA HIS A 359 -16.20 -25.27 6.80
C HIS A 359 -15.74 -26.49 7.60
N HIS A 360 -15.21 -26.28 8.81
CA HIS A 360 -14.88 -27.32 9.79
C HIS A 360 -15.56 -27.02 11.15
N PRO A 361 -16.81 -27.48 11.36
CA PRO A 361 -17.60 -27.13 12.55
C PRO A 361 -16.92 -27.45 13.88
N ASP A 362 -16.25 -28.60 14.01
CA ASP A 362 -15.52 -28.94 15.23
C ASP A 362 -14.32 -28.02 15.50
N LEU A 363 -13.67 -27.48 14.46
CA LEU A 363 -12.58 -26.53 14.61
C LEU A 363 -13.14 -25.17 15.05
N LEU A 364 -14.24 -24.73 14.42
CA LEU A 364 -14.98 -23.53 14.81
C LEU A 364 -15.41 -23.60 16.29
N ALA A 365 -15.89 -24.76 16.72
CA ALA A 365 -16.33 -25.04 18.08
C ALA A 365 -15.27 -24.76 19.16
N HIS A 366 -14.00 -24.98 18.84
CA HIS A 366 -12.90 -24.77 19.77
C HIS A 366 -12.25 -23.40 19.58
N LEU A 367 -12.12 -22.93 18.33
CA LEU A 367 -11.40 -21.70 18.03
C LEU A 367 -12.21 -20.44 18.35
N ALA A 368 -13.52 -20.43 18.11
CA ALA A 368 -14.33 -19.23 18.38
C ALA A 368 -14.35 -18.85 19.89
N PRO A 369 -14.56 -19.79 20.84
CA PRO A 369 -14.45 -19.47 22.27
C PRO A 369 -13.04 -19.07 22.71
N HIS A 370 -12.00 -19.60 22.07
CA HIS A 370 -10.62 -19.23 22.36
C HIS A 370 -10.33 -17.76 21.96
N LEU A 371 -10.75 -17.36 20.77
CA LEU A 371 -10.66 -15.96 20.32
C LEU A 371 -11.48 -15.01 21.22
N ALA A 372 -12.64 -15.48 21.69
CA ALA A 372 -13.45 -14.80 22.72
C ALA A 372 -12.67 -14.46 23.97
N GLN A 373 -11.98 -15.47 24.50
CA GLN A 373 -11.32 -15.40 25.78
C GLN A 373 -10.13 -14.46 25.70
N LEU A 374 -9.37 -14.48 24.61
CA LEU A 374 -8.27 -13.54 24.39
C LEU A 374 -8.76 -12.08 24.29
N ASN A 375 -9.96 -11.84 23.75
CA ASN A 375 -10.55 -10.51 23.71
C ASN A 375 -11.05 -10.02 25.09
N GLN A 376 -11.34 -10.94 26.02
CA GLN A 376 -11.79 -10.64 27.40
C GLN A 376 -10.70 -10.94 28.43
N GLY A 377 -9.45 -11.06 27.98
CA GLY A 377 -8.32 -11.49 28.78
C GLY A 377 -7.85 -10.46 29.81
N LEU A 378 -6.74 -10.80 30.47
CA LEU A 378 -6.07 -10.01 31.50
C LEU A 378 -5.23 -8.85 30.91
N LEU A 379 -4.92 -8.88 29.61
CA LEU A 379 -4.20 -7.79 28.96
C LEU A 379 -5.07 -6.52 28.88
N PRO A 380 -4.52 -5.33 29.19
CA PRO A 380 -5.22 -4.08 28.94
C PRO A 380 -5.62 -3.99 27.45
N PRO A 381 -6.85 -3.55 27.13
CA PRO A 381 -7.35 -3.56 25.75
C PRO A 381 -6.41 -2.87 24.74
N ARG A 382 -5.90 -1.68 25.04
CA ARG A 382 -4.93 -0.97 24.18
C ARG A 382 -3.66 -1.79 23.92
N VAL A 383 -3.11 -2.46 24.94
CA VAL A 383 -1.91 -3.31 24.83
C VAL A 383 -2.20 -4.52 23.94
N ARG A 384 -3.36 -5.16 24.11
CA ARG A 384 -3.79 -6.28 23.27
C ARG A 384 -3.87 -5.86 21.80
N GLU A 385 -4.58 -4.78 21.50
CA GLU A 385 -4.76 -4.33 20.10
C GLU A 385 -3.43 -3.92 19.44
N LEU A 386 -2.52 -3.28 20.18
CA LEU A 386 -1.19 -2.93 19.66
C LEU A 386 -0.36 -4.18 19.32
N ALA A 387 -0.42 -5.21 20.17
CA ALA A 387 0.25 -6.48 19.91
C ALA A 387 -0.35 -7.21 18.71
N ILE A 388 -1.69 -7.18 18.55
CA ILE A 388 -2.37 -7.76 17.40
C ILE A 388 -2.00 -7.02 16.11
N LEU A 389 -2.02 -5.68 16.10
CA LEU A 389 -1.63 -4.89 14.92
C LEU A 389 -0.20 -5.19 14.48
N ARG A 390 0.75 -5.28 15.43
CA ARG A 390 2.12 -5.68 15.09
C ARG A 390 2.17 -7.12 14.58
N THR A 391 1.41 -8.04 15.16
CA THR A 391 1.33 -9.42 14.69
C THR A 391 0.76 -9.52 13.28
N ALA A 392 -0.31 -8.77 12.99
CA ALA A 392 -0.96 -8.69 11.68
C ALA A 392 0.01 -8.15 10.63
N HIS A 393 0.73 -7.06 10.94
CA HIS A 393 1.76 -6.50 10.06
C HIS A 393 2.89 -7.51 9.81
N ARG A 394 3.44 -8.10 10.87
CA ARG A 394 4.52 -9.12 10.78
C ARG A 394 4.11 -10.37 10.01
N SER A 395 2.82 -10.72 10.06
CA SER A 395 2.26 -11.89 9.36
C SER A 395 1.73 -11.55 7.96
N GLY A 396 1.82 -10.29 7.52
CA GLY A 396 1.25 -9.84 6.26
C GLY A 396 -0.24 -10.16 6.15
N SER A 397 -1.03 -9.88 7.20
CA SER A 397 -2.48 -10.16 7.21
C SER A 397 -3.30 -8.86 7.09
N PRO A 398 -3.75 -8.49 5.87
CA PRO A 398 -4.61 -7.32 5.67
C PRO A 398 -5.95 -7.43 6.40
N TYR A 399 -6.46 -8.65 6.56
CA TYR A 399 -7.72 -8.91 7.27
C TYR A 399 -7.60 -8.52 8.74
N GLU A 400 -6.60 -9.06 9.45
CA GLU A 400 -6.39 -8.72 10.85
C GLU A 400 -6.05 -7.24 11.01
N TRP A 401 -5.19 -6.70 10.16
CA TRP A 401 -4.81 -5.28 10.20
C TRP A 401 -6.04 -4.36 10.15
N ARG A 402 -6.96 -4.57 9.20
CA ARG A 402 -8.16 -3.72 9.03
C ARG A 402 -9.14 -3.86 10.20
N HIS A 403 -9.42 -5.08 10.64
CA HIS A 403 -10.30 -5.29 11.80
C HIS A 403 -9.72 -4.63 13.07
N HIS A 404 -8.42 -4.84 13.31
CA HIS A 404 -7.77 -4.39 14.54
C HIS A 404 -7.33 -2.93 14.51
N THR A 405 -7.28 -2.28 13.34
CA THR A 405 -7.20 -0.82 13.24
C THR A 405 -8.45 -0.18 13.84
N ARG A 406 -9.64 -0.66 13.44
CA ARG A 406 -10.92 -0.18 13.97
C ARG A 406 -11.09 -0.49 15.45
N LEU A 407 -10.81 -1.73 15.87
CA LEU A 407 -10.91 -2.14 17.27
C LEU A 407 -9.89 -1.40 18.15
N GLY A 408 -8.67 -1.22 17.66
CA GLY A 408 -7.62 -0.43 18.30
C GLY A 408 -8.06 1.00 18.59
N ALA A 409 -8.64 1.68 17.60
CA ALA A 409 -9.17 3.03 17.76
C ALA A 409 -10.26 3.11 18.85
N LEU A 410 -11.16 2.12 18.91
CA LEU A 410 -12.22 2.05 19.94
C LEU A 410 -11.68 1.92 21.37
N VAL A 411 -10.47 1.39 21.54
CA VAL A 411 -9.83 1.18 22.85
C VAL A 411 -8.68 2.15 23.12
N GLY A 412 -8.56 3.21 22.32
CA GLY A 412 -7.66 4.34 22.57
C GLY A 412 -6.30 4.29 21.90
N LEU A 413 -6.10 3.46 20.86
CA LEU A 413 -4.98 3.65 19.94
C LEU A 413 -5.25 4.83 19.02
N THR A 414 -4.28 5.73 18.92
CA THR A 414 -4.37 6.91 18.05
C THR A 414 -3.95 6.57 16.62
N GLY A 415 -4.44 7.34 15.64
CA GLY A 415 -4.01 7.22 14.24
C GLY A 415 -2.49 7.24 14.06
N PRO A 416 -1.75 8.19 14.69
CA PRO A 416 -0.29 8.21 14.65
C PRO A 416 0.38 6.97 15.25
N GLU A 417 -0.19 6.35 16.29
CA GLU A 417 0.35 5.10 16.83
C GLU A 417 0.13 3.94 15.86
N ILE A 418 -1.06 3.80 15.29
CA ILE A 418 -1.37 2.74 14.32
C ILE A 418 -0.47 2.86 13.08
N ALA A 419 -0.35 4.06 12.51
CA ALA A 419 0.49 4.34 11.35
C ALA A 419 1.98 4.06 11.61
N ARG A 420 2.43 4.12 12.87
CA ARG A 420 3.80 3.85 13.27
C ARG A 420 4.13 2.37 13.45
N VAL A 421 3.14 1.49 13.62
CA VAL A 421 3.36 0.05 13.87
C VAL A 421 4.27 -0.62 12.82
N PRO A 422 4.18 -0.33 11.51
CA PRO A 422 5.07 -0.90 10.50
C PRO A 422 6.55 -0.56 10.73
N ALA A 423 6.85 0.66 11.17
CA ALA A 423 8.22 1.13 11.45
C ALA A 423 8.92 0.36 12.59
N GLY A 424 8.16 -0.42 13.36
CA GLY A 424 8.69 -1.35 14.35
C GLY A 424 9.13 -0.69 15.66
N PRO A 425 9.73 -1.50 16.57
CA PRO A 425 10.01 -1.08 17.94
C PRO A 425 11.07 0.02 18.03
N ASP A 426 11.92 0.18 17.02
CA ASP A 426 13.06 1.10 17.10
C ASP A 426 12.69 2.56 16.78
N HIS A 427 11.48 2.83 16.27
CA HIS A 427 10.99 4.18 16.02
C HIS A 427 11.11 5.07 17.29
N PRO A 428 11.63 6.31 17.19
CA PRO A 428 11.95 7.14 18.36
C PRO A 428 10.72 7.51 19.21
N ASP A 429 9.58 7.74 18.57
CA ASP A 429 8.35 8.20 19.24
C ASP A 429 7.60 7.12 20.03
N TRP A 430 8.09 5.88 20.06
CA TRP A 430 7.50 4.87 20.94
C TRP A 430 7.88 5.10 22.40
N ALA A 431 6.86 5.14 23.26
CA ALA A 431 7.05 4.96 24.69
C ALA A 431 7.77 3.63 24.97
N GLU A 432 8.56 3.58 26.05
CA GLU A 432 9.38 2.41 26.39
C GLU A 432 8.56 1.11 26.51
N ASP A 433 7.33 1.22 27.00
CA ASP A 433 6.43 0.09 27.25
C ASP A 433 5.93 -0.50 25.93
N ASP A 434 5.49 0.36 25.00
CA ASP A 434 5.06 -0.03 23.67
C ASP A 434 6.24 -0.59 22.85
N ARG A 435 7.42 0.04 22.96
CA ARG A 435 8.66 -0.48 22.35
C ARG A 435 8.99 -1.90 22.81
N THR A 436 8.83 -2.16 24.11
CA THR A 436 9.04 -3.50 24.69
C THR A 436 8.02 -4.50 24.17
N LEU A 437 6.74 -4.12 24.10
CA LEU A 437 5.67 -4.95 23.55
C LEU A 437 5.91 -5.31 22.09
N LEU A 438 6.20 -4.31 21.25
CA LEU A 438 6.46 -4.50 19.81
C LEU A 438 7.67 -5.40 19.58
N ARG A 439 8.73 -5.23 20.38
CA ARG A 439 9.91 -6.10 20.32
C ARG A 439 9.59 -7.53 20.76
N ALA A 440 8.72 -7.72 21.74
CA ALA A 440 8.27 -9.05 22.15
C ALA A 440 7.49 -9.76 21.03
N VAL A 441 6.61 -9.04 20.33
CA VAL A 441 5.92 -9.58 19.15
C VAL A 441 6.93 -9.97 18.07
N ASP A 442 7.94 -9.14 17.83
CA ASP A 442 8.98 -9.41 16.84
C ASP A 442 9.78 -10.68 17.18
N GLU A 443 10.29 -10.79 18.41
CA GLU A 443 11.03 -11.97 18.87
C GLU A 443 10.19 -13.27 18.80
N LEU A 444 8.91 -13.19 19.15
CA LEU A 444 7.99 -14.33 19.05
C LEU A 444 7.74 -14.71 17.59
N HIS A 445 7.64 -13.73 16.70
CA HIS A 445 7.47 -14.00 15.28
C HIS A 445 8.71 -14.67 14.68
N ASP A 446 9.90 -14.12 14.97
CA ASP A 446 11.17 -14.53 14.37
C ASP A 446 11.74 -15.83 14.95
N GLY A 447 11.74 -15.95 16.28
CA GLY A 447 12.41 -17.03 16.99
C GLY A 447 11.47 -17.96 17.76
N ASN A 448 10.18 -17.65 17.81
CA ASN A 448 9.19 -18.34 18.64
C ASN A 448 9.61 -18.43 20.13
N ALA A 449 10.38 -17.44 20.59
CA ALA A 449 10.90 -17.36 21.95
C ALA A 449 11.25 -15.92 22.30
N LEU A 450 11.01 -15.54 23.56
CA LEU A 450 11.47 -14.25 24.08
C LEU A 450 12.91 -14.35 24.56
N SER A 451 13.68 -13.30 24.31
CA SER A 451 14.99 -13.12 24.95
C SER A 451 14.82 -12.88 26.44
N THR A 452 15.86 -13.21 27.23
CA THR A 452 15.86 -12.92 28.68
C THR A 452 15.63 -11.44 28.97
N ARG A 453 16.17 -10.56 28.13
CA ARG A 453 16.01 -9.10 28.25
C ARG A 453 14.55 -8.69 28.07
N THR A 454 13.90 -9.16 27.02
CA THR A 454 12.51 -8.81 26.72
C THR A 454 11.56 -9.42 27.75
N TRP A 455 11.79 -10.67 28.18
CA TRP A 455 11.06 -11.28 29.29
C TRP A 455 11.12 -10.43 30.56
N GLN A 456 12.33 -10.04 31.00
CA GLN A 456 12.52 -9.23 32.20
C GLN A 456 11.85 -7.86 32.09
N ALA A 457 11.90 -7.22 30.93
CA ALA A 457 11.25 -5.93 30.69
C ALA A 457 9.71 -6.04 30.76
N LEU A 458 9.14 -7.13 30.23
CA LEU A 458 7.70 -7.38 30.30
C LEU A 458 7.22 -7.62 31.74
N VAL A 459 7.88 -8.51 32.49
CA VAL A 459 7.46 -8.83 33.87
C VAL A 459 7.68 -7.69 34.86
N ALA A 460 8.51 -6.70 34.52
CA ALA A 460 8.66 -5.48 35.31
C ALA A 460 7.40 -4.58 35.28
N ARG A 461 6.54 -4.73 34.26
CA ARG A 461 5.38 -3.84 34.02
C ARG A 461 4.05 -4.60 33.88
N HIS A 462 4.11 -5.91 33.64
CA HIS A 462 2.97 -6.81 33.52
C HIS A 462 3.10 -7.97 34.50
N ARG A 463 1.97 -8.45 35.01
CA ARG A 463 1.96 -9.68 35.83
C ARG A 463 2.26 -10.88 34.93
N GLU A 464 2.89 -11.91 35.47
CA GLU A 464 3.20 -13.14 34.71
C GLU A 464 2.00 -13.75 33.97
N PRO A 465 0.76 -13.77 34.51
CA PRO A 465 -0.41 -14.23 33.74
C PRO A 465 -0.71 -13.38 32.50
N GLN A 466 -0.45 -12.07 32.54
CA GLN A 466 -0.61 -11.18 31.38
C GLN A 466 0.49 -11.43 30.34
N VAL A 467 1.71 -11.69 30.78
CA VAL A 467 2.81 -12.06 29.87
C VAL A 467 2.52 -13.39 29.20
N LEU A 468 2.03 -14.39 29.94
CA LEU A 468 1.61 -15.67 29.37
C LEU A 468 0.47 -15.50 28.35
N GLU A 469 -0.52 -14.66 28.67
CA GLU A 469 -1.60 -14.32 27.74
C GLU A 469 -1.10 -13.63 26.47
N LEU A 470 -0.11 -12.74 26.57
CA LEU A 470 0.54 -12.13 25.40
C LEU A 470 1.17 -13.19 24.49
N LEU A 471 1.83 -14.21 25.06
CA LEU A 471 2.39 -15.32 24.27
C LEU A 471 1.28 -16.07 23.50
N ALA A 472 0.19 -16.37 24.20
CA ALA A 472 -0.96 -17.07 23.63
C ALA A 472 -1.65 -16.23 22.54
N LEU A 473 -1.80 -14.93 22.78
CA LEU A 473 -2.39 -13.96 21.86
C LEU A 473 -1.59 -13.91 20.55
N VAL A 474 -0.29 -13.65 20.62
CA VAL A 474 0.58 -13.56 19.44
C VAL A 474 0.59 -14.89 18.66
N GLY A 475 0.71 -16.03 19.36
CA GLY A 475 0.66 -17.34 18.71
C GLY A 475 -0.67 -17.61 18.01
N THR A 476 -1.79 -17.20 18.63
CA THR A 476 -3.13 -17.39 18.07
C THR A 476 -3.35 -16.53 16.83
N TYR A 477 -3.00 -15.25 16.88
CA TYR A 477 -3.15 -14.35 15.74
C TYR A 477 -2.21 -14.73 14.58
N ARG A 478 -1.01 -15.25 14.86
CA ARG A 478 -0.18 -15.85 13.79
C ARG A 478 -0.85 -17.06 13.12
N MET A 479 -1.49 -17.93 13.90
CA MET A 479 -2.22 -19.08 13.35
C MET A 479 -3.43 -18.61 12.53
N VAL A 480 -4.20 -17.64 13.03
CA VAL A 480 -5.36 -17.07 12.33
C VAL A 480 -4.93 -16.37 11.05
N ALA A 481 -3.89 -15.53 11.08
CA ALA A 481 -3.26 -14.96 9.88
C ALA A 481 -2.88 -16.03 8.85
N GLY A 482 -2.31 -17.16 9.30
CA GLY A 482 -1.98 -18.29 8.43
C GLY A 482 -3.22 -18.87 7.72
N ILE A 483 -4.34 -19.02 8.43
CA ILE A 483 -5.62 -19.45 7.85
C ILE A 483 -6.14 -18.39 6.86
N LEU A 484 -6.20 -17.13 7.30
CA LEU A 484 -6.71 -16.00 6.52
C LEU A 484 -5.98 -15.85 5.20
N ASN A 485 -4.65 -15.82 5.24
CA ASN A 485 -3.80 -15.64 4.07
C ASN A 485 -3.85 -16.86 3.15
N SER A 486 -3.82 -18.07 3.72
CA SER A 486 -3.85 -19.32 2.94
C SER A 486 -5.18 -19.53 2.23
N CYS A 487 -6.29 -19.20 2.88
CA CYS A 487 -7.64 -19.28 2.34
C CYS A 487 -8.02 -18.05 1.50
N ARG A 488 -7.22 -16.98 1.51
CA ARG A 488 -7.52 -15.68 0.90
C ARG A 488 -8.88 -15.14 1.36
N VAL A 489 -9.07 -15.13 2.67
CA VAL A 489 -10.34 -14.70 3.27
C VAL A 489 -10.54 -13.22 2.98
N PRO A 490 -11.67 -12.83 2.36
CA PRO A 490 -11.92 -11.45 2.03
C PRO A 490 -12.24 -10.66 3.30
N VAL A 491 -11.73 -9.43 3.39
CA VAL A 491 -12.12 -8.51 4.46
C VAL A 491 -13.62 -8.26 4.38
N ASP A 492 -14.25 -8.23 5.54
CA ASP A 492 -15.68 -8.09 5.64
C ASP A 492 -16.19 -6.78 4.98
N PRO A 493 -17.24 -6.83 4.13
CA PRO A 493 -17.75 -5.66 3.42
C PRO A 493 -18.16 -4.50 4.34
N TRP A 494 -18.74 -4.82 5.50
CA TRP A 494 -19.19 -3.84 6.49
C TRP A 494 -18.05 -3.09 7.20
N LEU A 495 -16.81 -3.54 7.07
CA LEU A 495 -15.64 -2.79 7.49
C LEU A 495 -15.22 -1.74 6.48
N VAL A 496 -15.45 -2.00 5.21
CA VAL A 496 -15.12 -1.09 4.11
C VAL A 496 -16.14 0.06 4.01
N GLU A 497 -17.40 -0.20 4.38
CA GLU A 497 -18.48 0.78 4.31
C GLU A 497 -18.52 1.77 5.50
N ALA A 498 -17.81 1.47 6.59
CA ALA A 498 -17.89 2.24 7.84
C ALA A 498 -16.92 3.44 7.94
N GLY A 499 -16.29 3.85 6.83
CA GLY A 499 -15.39 5.00 6.74
C GLY A 499 -13.93 4.65 6.99
N ALA A 500 -13.10 4.96 5.99
CA ALA A 500 -11.66 5.16 6.14
C ALA A 500 -11.39 6.51 6.82
#